data_AF-A0A538TIN8-F1
#
_entry.id   AF-A0A538TIN8-F1
#
_cell.length_a   1.000
_cell.length_b   1.000
_cell.length_c   1.000
_cell.angle_alpha   90.00
_cell.angle_beta   90.00
_cell.angle_gamma   90.00
#
_symmetry.space_group_name_H-M   'P 1'
#
loop_
_entity.id
_entity.type
_entity.pdbx_description
1 polymer ?
#
loop_
_entity_poly.entity_id
_entity_poly.type
_entity_poly.pdbx_seq_one_letter_code
_entity_poly.pdbx_strand_id
1 'polypeptide(L)'
;MTTREQIVALRRLGFNRLSMGVQDFAPEVQRAVHRVQTFEWTRDLVHAARAEGFASVNIDLIYGLPYQTLDGFGATLDRVLEIRPDRVACYSFAFVPWIKAHMKHLPAESLPGPALKLGLLALTMRRFAAAGYRQIGMDHFALPEDELSRAVEARTLHRNFMGYTVQSARDMVAVGISGIGDVQGAYVQNGKKLPDYEAAVTSGRFPVERGHRLDRDDEVRRHVITELMCNGHLDMREVERRFSLSFADTFATELEDLTGPASPAADGLVLVTPEAIDVTPLGRLFVRNVCMTFDRYLRSGTARQRPTFSRTV
;
A
#
# COMPACT_ATOMS: atom_id res chain seq x y z
N MET A 1 0.68 -24.71 6.44
CA MET A 1 0.45 -23.48 7.24
C MET A 1 1.56 -23.37 8.28
N THR A 2 1.80 -22.18 8.83
CA THR A 2 2.96 -21.89 9.70
C THR A 2 2.76 -22.43 11.12
N THR A 3 3.78 -23.02 11.74
CA THR A 3 3.75 -23.58 13.11
C THR A 3 4.48 -22.72 14.13
N ARG A 4 4.29 -23.00 15.43
CA ARG A 4 4.99 -22.31 16.53
C ARG A 4 6.51 -22.53 16.45
N GLU A 5 6.94 -23.74 16.12
CA GLU A 5 8.36 -24.09 15.97
C GLU A 5 9.02 -23.27 14.87
N GLN A 6 8.29 -22.98 13.79
CA GLN A 6 8.76 -22.10 12.72
C GLN A 6 8.90 -20.65 13.18
N ILE A 7 7.99 -20.14 14.03
CA ILE A 7 8.12 -18.80 14.63
C ILE A 7 9.40 -18.71 15.49
N VAL A 8 9.64 -19.71 16.34
CA VAL A 8 10.86 -19.80 17.16
C VAL A 8 12.11 -19.84 16.26
N ALA A 9 12.10 -20.67 15.21
CA ALA A 9 13.21 -20.79 14.28
C ALA A 9 13.50 -19.46 13.57
N LEU A 10 12.47 -18.77 13.08
CA LEU A 10 12.60 -17.45 12.45
C LEU A 10 13.19 -16.43 13.43
N ARG A 11 12.73 -16.41 14.68
CA ARG A 11 13.30 -15.50 15.68
C ARG A 11 14.79 -15.75 15.92
N ARG A 12 15.20 -17.01 16.01
CA ARG A 12 16.61 -17.42 16.16
C ARG A 12 17.48 -17.02 14.98
N LEU A 13 16.92 -16.95 13.78
CA LEU A 13 17.59 -16.47 12.57
C LEU A 13 17.66 -14.93 12.49
N GLY A 14 17.12 -14.21 13.48
CA GLY A 14 17.19 -12.75 13.56
C GLY A 14 15.99 -12.01 12.98
N PHE A 15 14.95 -12.71 12.50
CA PHE A 15 13.70 -12.06 12.10
C PHE A 15 13.06 -11.38 13.31
N ASN A 16 12.63 -10.14 13.13
CA ASN A 16 12.12 -9.29 14.22
C ASN A 16 10.75 -8.66 13.93
N ARG A 17 10.19 -8.89 12.73
CA ARG A 17 8.86 -8.43 12.31
C ARG A 17 8.17 -9.53 11.51
N LEU A 18 6.84 -9.55 11.54
CA LEU A 18 6.03 -10.55 10.85
C LEU A 18 4.78 -9.91 10.25
N SER A 19 4.37 -10.35 9.07
CA SER A 19 3.06 -10.05 8.48
C SER A 19 2.31 -11.35 8.22
N MET A 20 1.02 -11.39 8.58
CA MET A 20 0.16 -12.55 8.39
C MET A 20 -1.03 -12.21 7.50
N GLY A 21 -1.13 -12.87 6.36
CA GLY A 21 -2.30 -12.74 5.49
C GLY A 21 -3.52 -13.50 6.04
N VAL A 22 -4.49 -12.79 6.59
CA VAL A 22 -5.75 -13.37 7.11
C VAL A 22 -6.86 -13.22 6.08
N GLN A 23 -6.95 -12.03 5.49
CA GLN A 23 -7.90 -11.60 4.46
C GLN A 23 -9.34 -11.48 4.97
N ASP A 24 -9.93 -12.57 5.47
CA ASP A 24 -11.27 -12.60 6.08
C ASP A 24 -11.41 -13.85 6.99
N PHE A 25 -12.24 -13.79 8.02
CA PHE A 25 -12.61 -14.95 8.86
C PHE A 25 -13.96 -15.59 8.48
N ALA A 26 -14.76 -14.95 7.64
CA ALA A 26 -16.05 -15.48 7.20
C ALA A 26 -15.86 -16.77 6.37
N PRO A 27 -16.44 -17.92 6.77
CA PRO A 27 -16.21 -19.19 6.08
C PRO A 27 -16.60 -19.19 4.61
N GLU A 28 -17.66 -18.46 4.23
CA GLU A 28 -18.11 -18.34 2.85
C GLU A 28 -17.11 -17.57 1.98
N VAL A 29 -16.62 -16.43 2.48
CA VAL A 29 -15.58 -15.63 1.83
C VAL A 29 -14.31 -16.45 1.65
N GLN A 30 -13.87 -17.14 2.70
CA GLN A 30 -12.67 -17.99 2.67
C GLN A 30 -12.77 -19.13 1.64
N ARG A 31 -13.94 -19.79 1.53
CA ARG A 31 -14.17 -20.81 0.51
C ARG A 31 -14.11 -20.21 -0.89
N ALA A 32 -14.74 -19.06 -1.11
CA ALA A 32 -14.76 -18.40 -2.41
C ALA A 32 -13.36 -18.01 -2.91
N VAL A 33 -12.45 -17.66 -2.00
CA VAL A 33 -11.05 -17.31 -2.35
C VAL A 33 -10.04 -18.43 -2.12
N HIS A 34 -10.51 -19.64 -1.79
CA HIS A 34 -9.69 -20.84 -1.56
C HIS A 34 -8.63 -20.63 -0.46
N ARG A 35 -9.00 -19.95 0.63
CA ARG A 35 -8.09 -19.62 1.75
C ARG A 35 -8.75 -19.91 3.10
N VAL A 36 -8.90 -21.19 3.42
CA VAL A 36 -9.47 -21.62 4.71
C VAL A 36 -8.42 -21.49 5.82
N GLN A 37 -8.72 -20.68 6.84
CA GLN A 37 -7.87 -20.46 8.01
C GLN A 37 -8.74 -20.10 9.22
N THR A 38 -8.50 -20.73 10.36
CA THR A 38 -9.29 -20.46 11.57
C THR A 38 -8.79 -19.23 12.32
N PHE A 39 -9.68 -18.64 13.11
CA PHE A 39 -9.37 -17.54 14.01
C PHE A 39 -8.33 -17.96 15.06
N GLU A 40 -8.52 -19.14 15.65
CA GLU A 40 -7.68 -19.69 16.72
C GLU A 40 -6.25 -19.86 16.24
N TRP A 41 -6.06 -20.35 15.00
CA TRP A 41 -4.73 -20.46 14.40
C TRP A 41 -4.03 -19.11 14.37
N THR A 42 -4.67 -18.11 13.77
CA THR A 42 -4.09 -16.77 13.63
C THR A 42 -3.75 -16.19 14.99
N ARG A 43 -4.68 -16.24 15.94
CA ARG A 43 -4.47 -15.77 17.31
C ARG A 43 -3.26 -16.44 17.96
N ASP A 44 -3.18 -17.76 17.89
CA ASP A 44 -2.12 -18.53 18.54
C ASP A 44 -0.74 -18.23 17.92
N LEU A 45 -0.66 -18.00 16.59
CA LEU A 45 0.56 -17.55 15.94
C LEU A 45 0.97 -16.13 16.35
N VAL A 46 0.02 -15.20 16.46
CA VAL A 46 0.33 -13.83 16.90
C VAL A 46 0.83 -13.84 18.34
N HIS A 47 0.20 -14.62 19.22
CA HIS A 47 0.64 -14.81 20.59
C HIS A 47 2.02 -15.46 20.68
N ALA A 48 2.30 -16.46 19.83
CA ALA A 48 3.62 -17.06 19.74
C ALA A 48 4.68 -16.04 19.29
N ALA A 49 4.41 -15.26 18.24
CA ALA A 49 5.34 -14.23 17.77
C ALA A 49 5.65 -13.20 18.86
N ARG A 50 4.63 -12.76 19.62
CA ARG A 50 4.82 -11.87 20.77
C ARG A 50 5.65 -12.50 21.88
N ALA A 51 5.37 -13.75 22.23
CA ALA A 51 6.12 -14.47 23.26
C ALA A 51 7.61 -14.65 22.89
N GLU A 52 7.92 -14.81 21.60
CA GLU A 52 9.30 -14.88 21.09
C GLU A 52 9.95 -13.49 20.90
N GLY A 53 9.25 -12.40 21.22
CA GLY A 53 9.80 -11.05 21.18
C GLY A 53 9.96 -10.49 19.76
N PHE A 54 9.04 -10.80 18.84
CA PHE A 54 8.88 -10.02 17.62
C PHE A 54 8.43 -8.60 17.97
N ALA A 55 9.04 -7.60 17.34
CA ALA A 55 8.81 -6.18 17.65
C ALA A 55 7.51 -5.63 17.05
N SER A 56 7.04 -6.21 15.95
CA SER A 56 5.81 -5.79 15.28
C SER A 56 5.20 -6.95 14.50
N VAL A 57 3.90 -7.18 14.70
CA VAL A 57 3.09 -8.16 14.01
C VAL A 57 1.97 -7.44 13.25
N ASN A 58 1.96 -7.60 11.93
CA ASN A 58 0.93 -7.10 11.03
C ASN A 58 -0.08 -8.18 10.66
N ILE A 59 -1.35 -7.80 10.52
CA ILE A 59 -2.40 -8.62 9.90
C ILE A 59 -2.86 -7.96 8.60
N ASP A 60 -2.83 -8.73 7.50
CA ASP A 60 -3.43 -8.30 6.23
C ASP A 60 -4.89 -8.77 6.16
N LEU A 61 -5.77 -7.82 5.82
CA LEU A 61 -7.18 -8.00 5.52
C LEU A 61 -7.46 -7.55 4.09
N ILE A 62 -8.55 -8.05 3.51
CA ILE A 62 -8.99 -7.61 2.18
C ILE A 62 -10.48 -7.31 2.23
N TYR A 63 -10.87 -6.10 1.83
CA TYR A 63 -12.28 -5.74 1.65
C TYR A 63 -12.65 -5.67 0.15
N GLY A 64 -13.90 -5.97 -0.19
CA GLY A 64 -14.34 -6.15 -1.57
C GLY A 64 -14.19 -7.57 -2.10
N LEU A 65 -14.01 -8.58 -1.22
CA LEU A 65 -14.01 -9.99 -1.61
C LEU A 65 -15.45 -10.50 -1.87
N PRO A 66 -15.60 -11.58 -2.66
CA PRO A 66 -16.86 -12.31 -2.82
C PRO A 66 -17.64 -12.52 -1.52
N TYR A 67 -18.95 -12.29 -1.55
CA TYR A 67 -19.89 -12.55 -0.44
C TYR A 67 -19.70 -11.70 0.84
N GLN A 68 -18.79 -10.72 0.84
CA GLN A 68 -18.66 -9.82 1.98
C GLN A 68 -19.90 -8.95 2.17
N THR A 69 -20.31 -8.80 3.42
CA THR A 69 -21.35 -7.88 3.88
C THR A 69 -20.80 -6.99 5.00
N LEU A 70 -21.49 -5.90 5.35
CA LEU A 70 -21.08 -5.03 6.46
C LEU A 70 -21.04 -5.80 7.79
N ASP A 71 -22.05 -6.63 8.06
CA ASP A 71 -22.13 -7.40 9.31
C ASP A 71 -21.07 -8.50 9.36
N GLY A 72 -20.91 -9.25 8.26
CA GLY A 72 -19.92 -10.33 8.18
C GLY A 72 -18.50 -9.80 8.31
N PHE A 73 -18.17 -8.73 7.58
CA PHE A 73 -16.85 -8.11 7.67
C PHE A 73 -16.65 -7.40 9.02
N GLY A 74 -17.72 -6.83 9.61
CA GLY A 74 -17.71 -6.30 10.97
C GLY A 74 -17.30 -7.34 12.00
N ALA A 75 -17.85 -8.55 11.92
CA ALA A 75 -17.45 -9.66 12.78
C ALA A 75 -15.97 -10.06 12.58
N THR A 76 -15.48 -10.06 11.34
CA THR A 76 -14.06 -10.26 11.03
C THR A 76 -13.18 -9.18 11.69
N LEU A 77 -13.57 -7.91 11.61
CA LEU A 77 -12.85 -6.81 12.26
C LEU A 77 -12.84 -6.96 13.78
N ASP A 78 -13.95 -7.36 14.40
CA ASP A 78 -14.04 -7.57 15.84
C ASP A 78 -13.08 -8.68 16.30
N ARG A 79 -12.93 -9.75 15.52
CA ARG A 79 -11.92 -10.80 15.77
C ARG A 79 -10.48 -10.30 15.63
N VAL A 80 -10.19 -9.48 14.61
CA VAL A 80 -8.86 -8.89 14.48
C VAL A 80 -8.55 -7.96 15.67
N LEU A 81 -9.54 -7.19 16.12
CA LEU A 81 -9.40 -6.34 17.30
C LEU A 81 -9.22 -7.14 18.60
N GLU A 82 -9.81 -8.34 18.71
CA GLU A 82 -9.58 -9.29 19.81
C GLU A 82 -8.10 -9.73 19.86
N ILE A 83 -7.50 -10.04 18.71
CA ILE A 83 -6.06 -10.36 18.59
C ILE A 83 -5.18 -9.13 18.88
N ARG A 84 -5.72 -7.94 18.54
CA ARG A 84 -5.08 -6.63 18.69
C ARG A 84 -3.67 -6.61 18.08
N PRO A 85 -3.45 -6.85 16.77
CA PRO A 85 -2.11 -6.81 16.16
C PRO A 85 -1.49 -5.41 16.26
N ASP A 86 -0.17 -5.30 16.08
CA ASP A 86 0.51 -4.00 16.18
C ASP A 86 0.21 -3.13 14.95
N ARG A 87 0.00 -3.79 13.80
CA ARG A 87 -0.36 -3.18 12.52
C ARG A 87 -1.49 -3.96 11.84
N VAL A 88 -2.27 -3.26 11.03
CA VAL A 88 -3.24 -3.85 10.11
C VAL A 88 -3.10 -3.19 8.75
N ALA A 89 -3.07 -4.00 7.69
CA ALA A 89 -3.22 -3.51 6.33
C ALA A 89 -4.52 -4.08 5.74
N CYS A 90 -5.51 -3.24 5.49
CA CYS A 90 -6.83 -3.63 5.00
C CYS A 90 -7.01 -3.23 3.53
N TYR A 91 -6.53 -4.07 2.63
CA TYR A 91 -6.43 -3.76 1.21
C TYR A 91 -7.78 -3.82 0.49
N SER A 92 -7.95 -2.91 -0.47
CA SER A 92 -9.03 -2.97 -1.45
C SER A 92 -8.80 -4.12 -2.43
N PHE A 93 -9.76 -5.05 -2.56
CA PHE A 93 -9.66 -6.13 -3.53
C PHE A 93 -9.64 -5.58 -4.97
N ALA A 94 -8.57 -5.84 -5.69
CA ALA A 94 -8.41 -5.46 -7.09
C ALA A 94 -8.78 -6.64 -8.00
N PHE A 95 -9.98 -6.59 -8.59
CA PHE A 95 -10.44 -7.60 -9.53
C PHE A 95 -9.89 -7.32 -10.95
N VAL A 96 -8.86 -8.07 -11.35
CA VAL A 96 -8.13 -7.89 -12.62
C VAL A 96 -7.95 -9.20 -13.40
N PRO A 97 -9.05 -9.91 -13.78
CA PRO A 97 -8.99 -11.24 -14.41
C PRO A 97 -8.26 -11.28 -15.77
N TRP A 98 -8.06 -10.13 -16.41
CA TRP A 98 -7.27 -10.01 -17.64
C TRP A 98 -5.76 -10.07 -17.41
N ILE A 99 -5.29 -9.75 -16.20
CA ILE A 99 -3.88 -9.86 -15.78
C ILE A 99 -3.66 -11.14 -14.98
N LYS A 100 -4.60 -11.47 -14.10
CA LYS A 100 -4.50 -12.58 -13.15
C LYS A 100 -5.55 -13.64 -13.50
N ALA A 101 -5.16 -14.59 -14.37
CA ALA A 101 -6.08 -15.60 -14.91
C ALA A 101 -6.85 -16.39 -13.85
N HIS A 102 -6.25 -16.68 -12.69
CA HIS A 102 -6.92 -17.38 -11.60
C HIS A 102 -8.16 -16.66 -11.06
N MET A 103 -8.23 -15.32 -11.16
CA MET A 103 -9.39 -14.54 -10.73
C MET A 103 -10.63 -14.80 -11.60
N LYS A 104 -10.50 -15.42 -12.78
CA LYS A 104 -11.64 -15.84 -13.61
C LYS A 104 -12.48 -16.94 -12.95
N HIS A 105 -11.94 -17.63 -11.95
CA HIS A 105 -12.64 -18.65 -11.18
C HIS A 105 -13.39 -18.08 -9.96
N LEU A 106 -13.25 -16.77 -9.68
CA LEU A 106 -14.03 -16.13 -8.63
C LEU A 106 -15.47 -15.89 -9.11
N PRO A 107 -16.48 -16.05 -8.23
CA PRO A 107 -17.87 -15.72 -8.54
C PRO A 107 -18.03 -14.21 -8.65
N ALA A 108 -17.83 -13.67 -9.85
CA ALA A 108 -17.75 -12.23 -10.10
C ALA A 108 -19.03 -11.47 -9.71
N GLU A 109 -20.19 -12.12 -9.83
CA GLU A 109 -21.50 -11.62 -9.43
C GLU A 109 -21.65 -11.44 -7.92
N SER A 110 -20.84 -12.12 -7.12
CA SER A 110 -20.83 -11.99 -5.66
C SER A 110 -19.90 -10.88 -5.15
N LEU A 111 -19.19 -10.21 -6.06
CA LEU A 111 -18.29 -9.12 -5.69
C LEU A 111 -19.10 -7.91 -5.21
N PRO A 112 -18.71 -7.29 -4.09
CA PRO A 112 -19.32 -6.06 -3.62
C PRO A 112 -19.28 -4.95 -4.67
N GLY A 113 -20.44 -4.33 -4.93
CA GLY A 113 -20.52 -3.12 -5.73
C GLY A 113 -19.83 -1.92 -5.05
N PRO A 114 -19.61 -0.80 -5.76
CA PRO A 114 -18.87 0.35 -5.26
C PRO A 114 -19.38 0.91 -3.91
N ALA A 115 -20.69 1.04 -3.76
CA ALA A 115 -21.30 1.55 -2.53
C ALA A 115 -21.01 0.65 -1.31
N LEU A 116 -21.16 -0.67 -1.46
CA LEU A 116 -20.84 -1.61 -0.39
C LEU A 116 -19.34 -1.61 -0.08
N LYS A 117 -18.49 -1.55 -1.10
CA LYS A 117 -17.04 -1.48 -0.95
C LYS A 117 -16.59 -0.22 -0.19
N LEU A 118 -17.20 0.92 -0.45
CA LEU A 118 -17.00 2.16 0.32
C LEU A 118 -17.49 2.01 1.77
N GLY A 119 -18.65 1.37 1.96
CA GLY A 119 -19.19 1.06 3.29
C GLY A 119 -18.25 0.18 4.12
N LEU A 120 -17.63 -0.83 3.52
CA LEU A 120 -16.65 -1.71 4.17
C LEU A 120 -15.38 -0.92 4.58
N LEU A 121 -14.90 -0.01 3.72
CA LEU A 121 -13.78 0.88 4.05
C LEU A 121 -14.13 1.80 5.22
N ALA A 122 -15.29 2.46 5.17
CA ALA A 122 -15.76 3.34 6.24
C ALA A 122 -15.92 2.59 7.58
N LEU A 123 -16.47 1.37 7.54
CA LEU A 123 -16.58 0.48 8.70
C LEU A 123 -15.20 0.16 9.28
N THR A 124 -14.25 -0.23 8.42
CA THR A 124 -12.85 -0.51 8.80
C THR A 124 -12.24 0.65 9.56
N MET A 125 -12.27 1.84 8.96
CA MET A 125 -11.69 3.04 9.55
C MET A 125 -12.31 3.37 10.90
N ARG A 126 -13.64 3.34 10.99
CA ARG A 126 -14.35 3.63 12.24
C ARG A 126 -14.00 2.64 13.35
N ARG A 127 -13.96 1.34 13.05
CA ARG A 127 -13.65 0.29 14.03
C ARG A 127 -12.23 0.42 14.57
N PHE A 128 -11.24 0.59 13.69
CA PHE A 128 -9.85 0.74 14.10
C PHE A 128 -9.59 2.06 14.85
N ALA A 129 -10.17 3.18 14.38
CA ALA A 129 -10.07 4.46 15.10
C ALA A 129 -10.70 4.36 16.50
N ALA A 130 -11.88 3.75 16.64
CA ALA A 130 -12.53 3.55 17.93
C ALA A 130 -11.71 2.64 18.88
N ALA A 131 -10.92 1.72 18.34
CA ALA A 131 -10.02 0.86 19.09
C ALA A 131 -8.65 1.50 19.40
N GLY A 132 -8.44 2.76 19.00
CA GLY A 132 -7.22 3.53 19.27
C GLY A 132 -6.11 3.36 18.23
N TYR A 133 -6.35 2.67 17.12
CA TYR A 133 -5.38 2.62 16.03
C TYR A 133 -5.36 3.94 15.28
N ARG A 134 -4.20 4.29 14.76
CA ARG A 134 -3.97 5.45 13.91
C ARG A 134 -3.93 5.03 12.46
N GLN A 135 -4.56 5.82 11.61
CA GLN A 135 -4.44 5.64 10.16
C GLN A 135 -3.06 6.12 9.71
N ILE A 136 -2.26 5.20 9.17
CA ILE A 136 -0.93 5.49 8.65
C ILE A 136 -1.01 6.06 7.24
N GLY A 137 -1.81 5.42 6.39
CA GLY A 137 -2.11 5.93 5.06
C GLY A 137 -2.99 4.94 4.31
N MET A 138 -3.97 5.46 3.57
CA MET A 138 -4.98 4.70 2.83
C MET A 138 -5.59 3.55 3.66
N ASP A 139 -5.05 2.34 3.48
CA ASP A 139 -5.46 1.05 4.01
C ASP A 139 -4.63 0.55 5.21
N HIS A 140 -3.65 1.31 5.71
CA HIS A 140 -2.77 0.89 6.81
C HIS A 140 -3.13 1.57 8.12
N PHE A 141 -3.13 0.77 9.19
CA PHE A 141 -3.42 1.19 10.56
C PHE A 141 -2.35 0.64 11.50
N ALA A 142 -1.98 1.39 12.53
CA ALA A 142 -1.05 0.90 13.55
C ALA A 142 -1.41 1.43 14.94
N LEU A 143 -0.96 0.73 15.98
CA LEU A 143 -1.11 1.21 17.36
C LEU A 143 -0.30 2.52 17.58
N PRO A 144 -0.71 3.39 18.52
CA PRO A 144 -0.02 4.66 18.77
C PRO A 144 1.47 4.52 19.10
N GLU A 145 1.86 3.41 19.70
CA GLU A 145 3.24 3.15 20.11
C GLU A 145 4.14 2.71 18.94
N ASP A 146 3.56 2.29 17.81
CA ASP A 146 4.30 1.84 16.63
C ASP A 146 5.10 2.98 15.99
N GLU A 147 6.28 2.67 15.47
CA GLU A 147 7.15 3.61 14.78
C GLU A 147 6.47 4.31 13.58
N LEU A 148 5.54 3.65 12.87
CA LEU A 148 4.82 4.26 11.75
C LEU A 148 3.87 5.35 12.23
N SER A 149 3.19 5.12 13.36
CA SER A 149 2.31 6.11 13.98
C SER A 149 3.06 7.38 14.34
N ARG A 150 4.27 7.24 14.89
CA ARG A 150 5.16 8.37 15.24
C ARG A 150 5.70 9.06 13.99
N ALA A 151 6.05 8.30 12.96
CA ALA A 151 6.55 8.86 11.70
C ALA A 151 5.50 9.69 10.95
N VAL A 152 4.22 9.31 11.02
CA VAL A 152 3.11 10.11 10.49
C VAL A 152 3.00 11.46 11.19
N GLU A 153 3.08 11.50 12.52
CA GLU A 153 3.06 12.76 13.29
C GLU A 153 4.27 13.63 12.95
N ALA A 154 5.45 13.02 12.83
CA ALA A 154 6.69 13.71 12.54
C ALA A 154 6.88 14.04 11.05
N ARG A 155 5.95 13.65 10.16
CA ARG A 155 6.07 13.77 8.69
C ARG A 155 7.39 13.20 8.15
N THR A 156 7.77 12.02 8.65
CA THR A 156 8.98 11.28 8.25
C THR A 156 8.64 9.91 7.68
N LEU A 157 7.38 9.69 7.32
CA LEU A 157 6.94 8.44 6.74
C LEU A 157 7.48 8.33 5.32
N HIS A 158 8.00 7.15 4.98
CA HIS A 158 8.44 6.82 3.63
C HIS A 158 7.65 5.62 3.11
N ARG A 159 7.70 5.39 1.79
CA ARG A 159 7.11 4.22 1.15
C ARG A 159 8.09 3.57 0.17
N ASN A 160 8.15 2.26 0.15
CA ASN A 160 8.81 1.48 -0.89
C ASN A 160 7.86 0.42 -1.45
N PHE A 161 8.36 -0.51 -2.28
CA PHE A 161 7.52 -1.56 -2.87
C PHE A 161 6.87 -2.51 -1.86
N MET A 162 7.39 -2.58 -0.62
CA MET A 162 6.83 -3.40 0.46
C MET A 162 5.80 -2.65 1.33
N GLY A 163 5.62 -1.34 1.13
CA GLY A 163 4.67 -0.53 1.89
C GLY A 163 5.33 0.62 2.64
N TYR A 164 4.65 1.10 3.69
CA TYR A 164 5.13 2.20 4.53
C TYR A 164 6.27 1.77 5.45
N THR A 165 7.25 2.65 5.63
CA THR A 165 8.46 2.41 6.40
C THR A 165 8.99 3.70 7.02
N VAL A 166 9.67 3.60 8.15
CA VAL A 166 10.46 4.70 8.74
C VAL A 166 11.89 4.74 8.19
N GLN A 167 12.30 3.70 7.46
CA GLN A 167 13.63 3.59 6.89
C GLN A 167 13.59 4.05 5.44
N SER A 168 14.01 5.30 5.20
CA SER A 168 14.36 5.73 3.85
C SER A 168 15.72 5.13 3.49
N ALA A 169 15.74 4.30 2.45
CA ALA A 169 16.95 3.76 1.86
C ALA A 169 17.12 4.37 0.46
N ARG A 170 18.35 4.78 0.12
CA ARG A 170 18.65 5.29 -1.22
C ARG A 170 18.52 4.20 -2.28
N ASP A 171 18.94 2.99 -1.93
CA ASP A 171 18.92 1.82 -2.79
C ASP A 171 18.18 0.66 -2.10
N MET A 172 17.37 -0.03 -2.88
CA MET A 172 16.65 -1.23 -2.50
C MET A 172 16.93 -2.32 -3.54
N VAL A 173 17.75 -3.29 -3.16
CA VAL A 173 18.11 -4.42 -4.02
C VAL A 173 17.13 -5.56 -3.80
N ALA A 174 16.49 -6.02 -4.88
CA ALA A 174 15.57 -7.15 -4.82
C ALA A 174 16.21 -8.45 -5.29
N VAL A 175 16.02 -9.50 -4.48
CA VAL A 175 16.48 -10.86 -4.77
C VAL A 175 15.27 -11.77 -4.98
N GLY A 176 15.45 -12.85 -5.76
CA GLY A 176 14.40 -13.80 -6.08
C GLY A 176 13.59 -13.42 -7.33
N ILE A 177 12.77 -14.37 -7.78
CA ILE A 177 11.88 -14.21 -8.93
C ILE A 177 10.94 -13.04 -8.72
N SER A 178 10.64 -12.30 -9.79
CA SER A 178 9.72 -11.14 -9.83
C SER A 178 10.09 -9.93 -8.96
N GLY A 179 11.13 -10.02 -8.14
CA GLY A 179 11.57 -8.96 -7.24
C GLY A 179 11.81 -7.64 -7.97
N ILE A 180 11.41 -6.54 -7.35
CA ILE A 180 11.54 -5.19 -7.91
C ILE A 180 12.46 -4.38 -6.99
N GLY A 181 13.54 -3.84 -7.55
CA GLY A 181 14.47 -2.94 -6.88
C GLY A 181 14.32 -1.49 -7.33
N ASP A 182 14.82 -0.57 -6.51
CA ASP A 182 15.06 0.85 -6.83
C ASP A 182 16.52 1.12 -6.51
N VAL A 183 17.37 1.26 -7.53
CA VAL A 183 18.82 1.40 -7.35
C VAL A 183 19.33 2.53 -8.22
N GLN A 184 19.93 3.55 -7.60
CA GLN A 184 20.53 4.71 -8.26
C GLN A 184 19.61 5.36 -9.31
N GLY A 185 18.36 5.60 -8.94
CA GLY A 185 17.37 6.22 -9.83
C GLY A 185 16.92 5.31 -10.97
N ALA A 186 17.02 3.99 -10.82
CA ALA A 186 16.39 3.05 -11.73
C ALA A 186 15.57 1.99 -11.00
N TYR A 187 14.35 1.80 -11.48
CA TYR A 187 13.58 0.62 -11.14
C TYR A 187 14.06 -0.56 -11.96
N VAL A 188 14.27 -1.71 -11.33
CA VAL A 188 14.67 -2.96 -11.98
C VAL A 188 13.77 -4.09 -11.52
N GLN A 189 13.39 -4.99 -12.42
CA GLN A 189 12.57 -6.16 -12.08
C GLN A 189 13.24 -7.45 -12.55
N ASN A 190 13.34 -8.41 -11.65
CA ASN A 190 13.82 -9.75 -11.95
C ASN A 190 12.79 -10.57 -12.74
N GLY A 191 13.28 -11.55 -13.50
CA GLY A 191 12.48 -12.51 -14.24
C GLY A 191 11.40 -13.18 -13.38
N LYS A 192 10.20 -13.34 -13.95
CA LYS A 192 9.05 -13.93 -13.23
C LYS A 192 9.01 -15.46 -13.27
N LYS A 193 9.76 -16.08 -14.19
CA LYS A 193 9.82 -17.54 -14.36
C LYS A 193 11.04 -18.08 -13.62
N LEU A 194 10.82 -19.06 -12.76
CA LEU A 194 11.88 -19.67 -11.97
C LEU A 194 13.01 -20.28 -12.83
N PRO A 195 12.73 -21.03 -13.92
CA PRO A 195 13.81 -21.58 -14.76
C PRO A 195 14.70 -20.49 -15.39
N ASP A 196 14.11 -19.41 -15.89
CA ASP A 196 14.85 -18.30 -16.52
C ASP A 196 15.72 -17.56 -15.49
N TYR A 197 15.19 -17.38 -14.27
CA TYR A 197 15.91 -16.78 -13.15
C TYR A 197 17.10 -17.64 -12.73
N GLU A 198 16.89 -18.94 -12.52
CA GLU A 198 17.94 -19.89 -12.12
C GLU A 198 19.06 -20.00 -13.17
N ALA A 199 18.69 -20.05 -14.45
CA ALA A 199 19.65 -20.09 -15.55
C ALA A 199 20.52 -18.82 -15.60
N ALA A 200 19.93 -17.64 -15.39
CA ALA A 200 20.66 -16.38 -15.33
C ALA A 200 21.67 -16.35 -14.16
N VAL A 201 21.20 -16.66 -12.94
CA VAL A 201 22.04 -16.63 -11.73
C VAL A 201 23.18 -17.65 -11.81
N THR A 202 22.90 -18.89 -12.23
CA THR A 202 23.91 -19.97 -12.33
C THR A 202 24.99 -19.66 -13.36
N SER A 203 24.68 -18.84 -14.37
CA SER A 203 25.65 -18.40 -15.38
C SER A 203 26.32 -17.06 -15.06
N GLY A 204 26.21 -16.57 -13.82
CA GLY A 204 26.86 -15.34 -13.37
C GLY A 204 26.26 -14.05 -13.93
N ARG A 205 25.02 -14.10 -14.46
CA ARG A 205 24.31 -12.93 -14.99
C ARG A 205 23.25 -12.45 -14.01
N PHE A 206 22.99 -11.14 -13.99
CA PHE A 206 21.85 -10.59 -13.27
C PHE A 206 20.53 -11.06 -13.90
N PRO A 207 19.55 -11.53 -13.11
CA PRO A 207 18.29 -12.06 -13.62
C PRO A 207 17.26 -10.96 -13.96
N VAL A 208 17.71 -9.82 -14.51
CA VAL A 208 16.87 -8.64 -14.80
C VAL A 208 16.08 -8.86 -16.09
N GLU A 209 14.76 -8.77 -16.02
CA GLU A 209 13.84 -8.88 -17.17
C GLU A 209 13.59 -7.51 -17.81
N ARG A 210 13.48 -6.46 -16.98
CA ARG A 210 13.19 -5.09 -17.42
C ARG A 210 13.57 -4.07 -16.36
N GLY A 211 13.70 -2.81 -16.78
CA GLY A 211 13.90 -1.70 -15.88
C GLY A 211 13.46 -0.37 -16.49
N HIS A 212 13.50 0.67 -15.68
CA HIS A 212 13.18 2.05 -16.06
C HIS A 212 14.11 2.99 -15.32
N ARG A 213 14.95 3.71 -16.06
CA ARG A 213 15.82 4.77 -15.53
C ARG A 213 14.99 6.05 -15.44
N LEU A 214 14.93 6.62 -14.25
CA LEU A 214 14.26 7.89 -14.02
C LEU A 214 15.08 9.00 -14.66
N ASP A 215 14.38 9.88 -15.38
CA ASP A 215 14.97 11.18 -15.74
C ASP A 215 14.83 12.17 -14.58
N ARG A 216 15.37 13.39 -14.75
CA ARG A 216 15.32 14.42 -13.71
C ARG A 216 13.89 14.80 -13.33
N ASP A 217 12.96 14.84 -14.29
CA ASP A 217 11.56 15.18 -14.04
C ASP A 217 10.85 14.06 -13.28
N ASP A 218 11.15 12.79 -13.61
CA ASP A 218 10.66 11.63 -12.84
C ASP A 218 11.14 11.66 -11.38
N GLU A 219 12.38 12.06 -11.13
CA GLU A 219 12.92 12.18 -9.78
C GLU A 219 12.20 13.25 -8.95
N VAL A 220 11.93 14.42 -9.56
CA VAL A 220 11.18 15.51 -8.91
C VAL A 220 9.75 15.04 -8.61
N ARG A 221 9.05 14.48 -9.61
CA ARG A 221 7.67 14.02 -9.48
C ARG A 221 7.54 12.88 -8.48
N ARG A 222 8.50 11.95 -8.44
CA ARG A 222 8.58 10.90 -7.43
C ARG A 222 8.63 11.49 -6.03
N HIS A 223 9.45 12.51 -5.79
CA HIS A 223 9.54 13.18 -4.49
C HIS A 223 8.20 13.82 -4.11
N VAL A 224 7.62 14.63 -5.01
CA VAL A 224 6.32 15.29 -4.81
C VAL A 224 5.21 14.28 -4.46
N ILE A 225 5.08 13.21 -5.25
CA ILE A 225 4.08 12.16 -5.04
C ILE A 225 4.32 11.42 -3.72
N THR A 226 5.58 11.15 -3.38
CA THR A 226 5.94 10.44 -2.14
C THR A 226 5.57 11.26 -0.92
N GLU A 227 5.89 12.56 -0.89
CA GLU A 227 5.56 13.45 0.22
C GLU A 227 4.04 13.59 0.42
N LEU A 228 3.29 13.80 -0.67
CA LEU A 228 1.82 13.85 -0.60
C LEU A 228 1.21 12.52 -0.14
N MET A 229 1.72 11.38 -0.61
CA MET A 229 1.19 10.05 -0.28
C MET A 229 1.55 9.57 1.13
N CYS A 230 2.70 9.97 1.66
CA CYS A 230 3.19 9.50 2.95
C CYS A 230 2.89 10.49 4.07
N ASN A 231 3.14 11.78 3.84
CA ASN A 231 3.10 12.81 4.87
C ASN A 231 1.85 13.70 4.75
N GLY A 232 1.17 13.67 3.60
CA GLY A 232 -0.01 14.48 3.34
C GLY A 232 0.29 15.98 3.35
N HIS A 233 1.56 16.34 3.14
CA HIS A 233 2.07 17.70 3.14
C HIS A 233 3.24 17.77 2.15
N LEU A 234 3.28 18.84 1.37
CA LEU A 234 4.39 19.15 0.47
C LEU A 234 4.81 20.61 0.70
N ASP A 235 6.05 20.82 1.11
CA ASP A 235 6.70 22.13 1.14
C ASP A 235 7.29 22.41 -0.24
N MET A 236 6.70 23.35 -0.99
CA MET A 236 7.15 23.67 -2.35
C MET A 236 8.56 24.26 -2.34
N ARG A 237 8.93 25.03 -1.30
CA ARG A 237 10.27 25.64 -1.19
C ARG A 237 11.35 24.59 -0.91
N GLU A 238 11.01 23.50 -0.23
CA GLU A 238 11.91 22.35 -0.10
C GLU A 238 12.20 21.74 -1.47
N VAL A 239 11.17 21.53 -2.29
CA VAL A 239 11.32 21.00 -3.65
C VAL A 239 12.18 21.92 -4.53
N GLU A 240 11.91 23.23 -4.50
CA GLU A 240 12.67 24.23 -5.27
C GLU A 240 14.16 24.21 -4.91
N ARG A 241 14.49 24.22 -3.60
CA ARG A 241 15.88 24.14 -3.13
C ARG A 241 16.53 22.82 -3.50
N ARG A 242 15.82 21.70 -3.29
CA ARG A 242 16.34 20.36 -3.51
C ARG A 242 16.68 20.10 -4.97
N PHE A 243 15.82 20.54 -5.88
CA PHE A 243 15.95 20.24 -7.30
C PHE A 243 16.41 21.43 -8.15
N SER A 244 16.64 22.59 -7.52
CA SER A 244 17.06 23.84 -8.18
C SER A 244 16.13 24.19 -9.34
N LEU A 245 14.83 24.35 -9.03
CA LEU A 245 13.76 24.67 -9.97
C LEU A 245 12.80 25.72 -9.38
N SER A 246 11.94 26.28 -10.23
CA SER A 246 10.76 27.06 -9.81
C SER A 246 9.55 26.13 -9.79
N PHE A 247 8.89 25.97 -8.64
CA PHE A 247 7.78 25.03 -8.51
C PHE A 247 6.57 25.52 -9.32
N ALA A 248 6.30 26.82 -9.24
CA ALA A 248 5.20 27.46 -9.97
C ALA A 248 5.34 27.29 -11.49
N ASP A 249 6.56 27.40 -12.03
CA ASP A 249 6.80 27.25 -13.47
C ASP A 249 6.80 25.77 -13.89
N THR A 250 7.42 24.90 -13.08
CA THR A 250 7.56 23.46 -13.40
C THR A 250 6.22 22.73 -13.34
N PHE A 251 5.37 23.11 -12.40
CA PHE A 251 4.08 22.46 -12.12
C PHE A 251 2.88 23.37 -12.42
N ALA A 252 3.02 24.35 -13.32
CA ALA A 252 1.97 25.31 -13.62
C ALA A 252 0.63 24.63 -14.00
N THR A 253 0.69 23.63 -14.88
CA THR A 253 -0.49 22.86 -15.30
C THR A 253 -1.05 22.02 -14.15
N GLU A 254 -0.19 21.37 -13.38
CA GLU A 254 -0.60 20.58 -12.22
C GLU A 254 -1.25 21.43 -11.13
N LEU A 255 -0.78 22.66 -10.92
CA LEU A 255 -1.37 23.62 -9.98
C LEU A 255 -2.74 24.12 -10.47
N GLU A 256 -2.89 24.37 -11.77
CA GLU A 256 -4.20 24.68 -12.36
C GLU A 256 -5.18 23.53 -12.16
N ASP A 257 -4.77 22.28 -12.44
CA ASP A 257 -5.59 21.10 -12.23
C ASP A 257 -5.91 20.83 -10.74
N LEU A 258 -5.02 21.24 -9.83
CA LEU A 258 -5.24 21.12 -8.39
C LEU A 258 -6.20 22.17 -7.82
N THR A 259 -6.25 23.37 -8.41
CA THR A 259 -6.96 24.53 -7.84
C THR A 259 -8.15 25.04 -8.66
N GLY A 260 -8.33 24.54 -9.89
CA GLY A 260 -9.39 24.97 -10.78
C GLY A 260 -10.82 24.67 -10.27
N PRO A 261 -11.87 25.06 -11.02
CA PRO A 261 -13.27 24.94 -10.58
C PRO A 261 -13.78 23.51 -10.37
N ALA A 262 -13.15 22.52 -11.03
CA ALA A 262 -13.48 21.10 -10.94
C ALA A 262 -12.22 20.31 -10.52
N SER A 263 -11.62 20.72 -9.40
CA SER A 263 -10.32 20.26 -8.92
C SER A 263 -10.39 19.60 -7.54
N PRO A 264 -9.33 18.87 -7.14
CA PRO A 264 -9.19 18.39 -5.76
C PRO A 264 -9.33 19.49 -4.69
N ALA A 265 -8.92 20.74 -4.94
CA ALA A 265 -9.13 21.83 -3.98
C ALA A 265 -10.62 22.22 -3.89
N ALA A 266 -11.33 22.29 -5.02
CA ALA A 266 -12.76 22.58 -5.05
C ALA A 266 -13.59 21.49 -4.33
N ASP A 267 -13.14 20.23 -4.40
CA ASP A 267 -13.71 19.09 -3.68
C ASP A 267 -13.27 19.01 -2.20
N GLY A 268 -12.46 19.97 -1.72
CA GLY A 268 -11.96 20.00 -0.35
C GLY A 268 -10.96 18.88 0.00
N LEU A 269 -10.34 18.27 -1.01
CA LEU A 269 -9.33 17.20 -0.84
C LEU A 269 -7.96 17.76 -0.50
N VAL A 270 -7.64 18.97 -0.96
CA VAL A 270 -6.37 19.64 -0.68
C VAL A 270 -6.57 21.10 -0.33
N LEU A 271 -5.65 21.64 0.45
CA LEU A 271 -5.46 23.07 0.65
C LEU A 271 -4.16 23.45 -0.04
N VAL A 272 -4.24 24.38 -1.00
CA VAL A 272 -3.07 24.89 -1.73
C VAL A 272 -2.82 26.31 -1.28
N THR A 273 -1.59 26.57 -0.84
CA THR A 273 -1.10 27.90 -0.48
C THR A 273 0.06 28.28 -1.41
N PRO A 274 0.56 29.52 -1.37
CA PRO A 274 1.73 29.89 -2.17
C PRO A 274 3.01 29.11 -1.83
N GLU A 275 3.07 28.43 -0.69
CA GLU A 275 4.30 27.77 -0.20
C GLU A 275 4.14 26.25 -0.05
N ALA A 276 2.91 25.74 0.03
CA ALA A 276 2.66 24.35 0.40
C ALA A 276 1.34 23.79 -0.15
N ILE A 277 1.30 22.45 -0.25
CA ILE A 277 0.09 21.67 -0.51
C ILE A 277 -0.17 20.77 0.70
N ASP A 278 -1.33 20.92 1.34
CA ASP A 278 -1.76 20.07 2.44
C ASP A 278 -2.93 19.19 1.99
N VAL A 279 -2.81 17.88 2.19
CA VAL A 279 -3.90 16.92 1.95
C VAL A 279 -4.83 16.94 3.17
N THR A 280 -6.10 17.26 2.95
CA THR A 280 -7.10 17.32 4.03
C THR A 280 -7.40 15.92 4.58
N PRO A 281 -8.06 15.79 5.75
CA PRO A 281 -8.53 14.50 6.23
C PRO A 281 -9.39 13.74 5.22
N LEU A 282 -10.22 14.46 4.45
CA LEU A 282 -11.00 13.89 3.35
C LEU A 282 -10.08 13.46 2.20
N GLY A 283 -9.15 14.33 1.79
CA GLY A 283 -8.18 14.05 0.73
C GLY A 283 -7.30 12.83 0.99
N ARG A 284 -7.02 12.48 2.25
CA ARG A 284 -6.24 11.27 2.59
C ARG A 284 -6.90 9.98 2.09
N LEU A 285 -8.23 9.95 1.98
CA LEU A 285 -8.97 8.82 1.39
C LEU A 285 -8.77 8.71 -0.12
N PHE A 286 -8.60 9.86 -0.76
CA PHE A 286 -8.48 10.02 -2.21
C PHE A 286 -7.05 10.44 -2.61
N VAL A 287 -6.05 10.14 -1.78
CA VAL A 287 -4.69 10.64 -1.97
C VAL A 287 -4.09 10.18 -3.31
N ARG A 288 -4.53 9.01 -3.82
CA ARG A 288 -4.17 8.54 -5.16
C ARG A 288 -4.67 9.52 -6.23
N ASN A 289 -5.91 9.99 -6.14
CA ASN A 289 -6.49 10.96 -7.07
C ASN A 289 -5.73 12.29 -7.03
N VAL A 290 -5.32 12.74 -5.83
CA VAL A 290 -4.47 13.93 -5.67
C VAL A 290 -3.10 13.73 -6.35
N CYS A 291 -2.46 12.58 -6.11
CA CYS A 291 -1.14 12.28 -6.67
C CYS A 291 -1.17 12.09 -8.19
N MET A 292 -2.29 11.59 -8.75
CA MET A 292 -2.45 11.42 -10.20
C MET A 292 -2.29 12.74 -10.97
N THR A 293 -2.56 13.89 -10.34
CA THR A 293 -2.33 15.20 -10.96
C THR A 293 -0.86 15.39 -11.34
N PHE A 294 0.08 14.85 -10.55
CA PHE A 294 1.52 14.96 -10.80
C PHE A 294 2.10 13.84 -11.69
N ASP A 295 1.28 12.90 -12.15
CA ASP A 295 1.71 11.81 -13.02
C ASP A 295 1.66 12.21 -14.51
N ARG A 296 2.84 12.48 -15.08
CA ARG A 296 3.00 12.84 -16.49
C ARG A 296 2.68 11.71 -17.47
N TYR A 297 2.82 10.45 -17.05
CA TYR A 297 2.56 9.29 -17.90
C TYR A 297 1.07 9.05 -18.09
N LEU A 298 0.26 9.36 -17.07
CA LEU A 298 -1.20 9.39 -17.22
C LEU A 298 -1.65 10.47 -18.22
N ARG A 299 -1.05 11.67 -18.15
CA ARG A 299 -1.35 12.79 -19.06
C ARG A 299 -0.97 12.49 -20.51
N SER A 300 0.22 11.94 -20.74
CA SER A 300 0.74 11.65 -22.09
C SER A 300 0.02 10.51 -22.82
N GLY A 301 -0.92 9.81 -22.15
CA GLY A 301 -1.68 8.72 -22.77
C GLY A 301 -0.86 7.46 -23.03
N THR A 302 0.41 7.40 -22.63
CA THR A 302 1.27 6.22 -22.71
C THR A 302 0.68 5.02 -21.93
N ALA A 303 -0.18 5.29 -20.94
CA ALA A 303 -0.91 4.27 -20.17
C ALA A 303 -2.22 3.75 -20.80
N ARG A 304 -2.72 4.32 -21.92
CA ARG A 304 -4.11 4.14 -22.39
C ARG A 304 -4.39 2.90 -23.27
N GLN A 305 -3.39 2.13 -23.72
CA GLN A 305 -3.65 1.07 -24.70
C GLN A 305 -4.34 -0.20 -24.13
N ARG A 306 -4.32 -0.40 -22.80
CA ARG A 306 -5.02 -1.50 -22.10
C ARG A 306 -5.45 -1.05 -20.69
N PRO A 307 -6.52 -1.62 -20.09
CA PRO A 307 -6.84 -1.37 -18.68
C PRO A 307 -5.67 -1.87 -17.80
N THR A 308 -4.83 -0.95 -17.36
CA THR A 308 -3.61 -1.26 -16.59
C THR A 308 -3.90 -1.32 -15.09
N PHE A 309 -4.92 -0.59 -14.64
CA PHE A 309 -5.29 -0.45 -13.23
C PHE A 309 -6.71 -0.95 -12.97
N SER A 310 -6.96 -1.43 -11.75
CA SER A 310 -8.33 -1.60 -11.26
C SER A 310 -8.98 -0.23 -11.07
N ARG A 311 -10.30 -0.14 -11.22
CA ARG A 311 -11.04 1.10 -10.93
C ARG A 311 -10.77 1.56 -9.50
N THR A 312 -10.37 2.82 -9.35
CA THR A 312 -10.41 3.52 -8.06
C THR A 312 -11.86 3.70 -7.63
N VAL A 313 -12.09 3.74 -6.31
CA VAL A 313 -13.43 3.87 -5.71
C VAL A 313 -14.07 5.18 -6.16
#